data_AF-M8BGK8-F1
#
_entry.id   AF-M8BGK8-F1
#
_cell.length_a   1.000
_cell.length_b   1.000
_cell.length_c   1.000
_cell.angle_alpha   90.00
_cell.angle_beta   90.00
_cell.angle_gamma   90.00
#
_symmetry.space_group_name_H-M   'P 1'
#
loop_
_entity.id
_entity.type
_entity.pdbx_description
1 polymer ?
#
loop_
_entity_poly.entity_id
_entity_poly.type
_entity_poly.pdbx_seq_one_letter_code
_entity_poly.pdbx_strand_id
1 'polypeptide(L)'
;MERRVYRIDAADLVGLQKAASPGGGRRTSRFVALCAHVWKLLARAVGDTHPNCRMAWILEGRRCIQPSEGALDLYMGNVVTYTSREASVAELLRAPLHERE
;
A
#
# COMPACT_ATOMS: atom_id res chain seq x y z
N MET A 1 -11.07 -8.63 21.38
CA MET A 1 -10.63 -8.11 20.07
C MET A 1 -10.78 -9.25 19.06
N GLU A 2 -11.72 -9.13 18.12
CA GLU A 2 -11.92 -10.13 17.08
C GLU A 2 -10.87 -9.97 15.97
N ARG A 3 -10.22 -11.07 15.58
CA ARG A 3 -9.31 -11.09 14.43
C ARG A 3 -10.03 -11.72 13.24
N ARG A 4 -10.09 -11.00 12.13
CA ARG A 4 -10.67 -11.49 10.86
C ARG A 4 -9.57 -11.65 9.82
N VAL A 5 -9.65 -12.73 9.03
CA VAL A 5 -8.77 -12.99 7.90
C VAL A 5 -9.60 -12.87 6.63
N TYR A 6 -9.12 -12.06 5.69
CA TYR A 6 -9.79 -11.84 4.41
C TYR A 6 -8.99 -12.52 3.30
N ARG A 7 -9.69 -13.29 2.46
CA ARG A 7 -9.14 -13.89 1.25
C ARG A 7 -9.44 -12.96 0.07
N ILE A 8 -8.42 -12.65 -0.72
CA ILE A 8 -8.55 -11.81 -1.91
C ILE A 8 -8.18 -12.66 -3.11
N ASP A 9 -9.08 -12.76 -4.08
CA ASP A 9 -8.84 -13.57 -5.26
C ASP A 9 -7.84 -12.90 -6.22
N ALA A 10 -7.13 -13.73 -6.98
CA ALA A 10 -6.16 -13.24 -7.94
C ALA A 10 -6.80 -12.33 -9.01
N ALA A 11 -8.05 -12.63 -9.40
CA ALA A 11 -8.84 -11.81 -10.31
C ALA A 11 -9.12 -10.42 -9.72
N ASP A 12 -9.47 -10.34 -8.43
CA ASP A 12 -9.71 -9.08 -7.74
C ASP A 12 -8.43 -8.25 -7.64
N LEU A 13 -7.30 -8.88 -7.31
CA LEU A 13 -5.99 -8.20 -7.31
C LEU A 13 -5.62 -7.65 -8.68
N VAL A 14 -5.94 -8.38 -9.76
CA VAL A 14 -5.74 -7.89 -11.13
C VAL A 14 -6.66 -6.72 -11.43
N GLY A 15 -7.92 -6.78 -11.00
CA GLY A 15 -8.88 -5.68 -11.12
C GLY A 15 -8.42 -4.41 -10.39
N LEU A 16 -7.99 -4.55 -9.14
CA LEU A 16 -7.41 -3.46 -8.34
C LEU A 16 -6.17 -2.87 -9.02
N GLN A 17 -5.27 -3.72 -9.51
CA GLN A 17 -4.07 -3.27 -10.21
C GLN A 17 -4.42 -2.45 -11.46
N LYS A 18 -5.41 -2.91 -12.24
CA LYS A 18 -5.90 -2.18 -13.43
C LYS A 18 -6.50 -0.83 -13.04
N ALA A 19 -7.36 -0.79 -12.02
CA ALA A 19 -8.00 0.44 -11.56
C ALA A 19 -7.02 1.48 -10.98
N ALA A 20 -5.91 1.00 -10.40
CA ALA A 20 -4.86 1.83 -9.82
C ALA A 20 -3.74 2.20 -10.79
N SER A 21 -3.73 1.68 -12.02
CA SER A 21 -2.71 2.01 -13.02
C SER A 21 -3.15 3.23 -13.83
N PRO A 22 -2.28 4.25 -14.00
CA PRO A 22 -2.58 5.38 -14.87
C PRO A 22 -2.63 4.95 -16.34
N GLY A 23 -3.44 5.64 -17.16
CA GLY A 23 -3.53 5.37 -18.59
C GLY A 23 -2.23 5.78 -19.29
N GLY A 24 -1.52 4.83 -19.90
CA GLY A 24 -0.27 5.10 -20.62
C GLY A 24 1.02 5.07 -19.79
N GLY A 25 0.92 4.85 -18.47
CA GLY A 25 2.07 4.79 -17.56
C GLY A 25 2.51 3.38 -17.17
N ARG A 26 3.54 3.30 -16.31
CA ARG A 26 3.99 2.02 -15.72
C ARG A 26 2.87 1.44 -14.84
N ARG A 27 2.56 0.17 -15.07
CA ARG A 27 1.55 -0.56 -14.30
C ARG A 27 1.87 -0.53 -12.80
N THR A 28 0.91 -0.12 -11.98
CA THR A 28 1.00 -0.10 -10.51
C THR A 28 1.25 -1.51 -9.97
N SER A 29 2.00 -1.67 -8.87
CA SER A 29 2.19 -2.99 -8.26
C SER A 29 0.91 -3.49 -7.59
N ARG A 30 0.70 -4.81 -7.54
CA ARG A 30 -0.47 -5.40 -6.85
C ARG A 30 -0.49 -5.04 -5.37
N PHE A 31 0.69 -4.98 -4.73
CA PHE A 31 0.83 -4.57 -3.33
C PHE A 31 0.34 -3.14 -3.11
N VAL A 32 0.80 -2.19 -3.93
CA VAL A 32 0.39 -0.78 -3.82
C VAL A 32 -1.11 -0.62 -4.07
N ALA A 33 -1.64 -1.27 -5.12
CA ALA A 33 -3.08 -1.24 -5.42
C ALA A 33 -3.93 -1.79 -4.28
N LEU A 34 -3.49 -2.90 -3.66
CA LEU A 34 -4.16 -3.48 -2.50
C LEU A 34 -4.09 -2.56 -1.28
N CYS A 35 -2.92 -2.01 -0.96
CA CYS A 35 -2.76 -1.10 0.16
C CYS A 35 -3.64 0.15 0.02
N ALA A 36 -3.67 0.76 -1.17
CA ALA A 36 -4.54 1.90 -1.45
C ALA A 36 -6.02 1.54 -1.25
N HIS A 37 -6.44 0.36 -1.73
CA HIS A 37 -7.81 -0.12 -1.53
C HIS A 37 -8.14 -0.32 -0.05
N VAL A 38 -7.27 -0.99 0.71
CA VAL A 38 -7.44 -1.20 2.16
C VAL A 38 -7.46 0.13 2.91
N TRP A 39 -6.63 1.10 2.52
CA TRP A 39 -6.62 2.42 3.17
C TRP A 39 -7.96 3.13 2.99
N LYS A 40 -8.55 3.05 1.79
CA LYS A 40 -9.88 3.58 1.53
C LYS A 40 -10.97 2.84 2.31
N LEU A 41 -10.87 1.51 2.49
CA LEU A 41 -11.80 0.75 3.32
C LEU A 41 -11.70 1.16 4.79
N LEU A 42 -10.48 1.38 5.30
CA LEU A 42 -10.26 1.89 6.65
C LEU A 42 -10.84 3.29 6.81
N ALA A 43 -10.63 4.19 5.84
CA ALA A 43 -11.22 5.53 5.83
C ALA A 43 -12.77 5.48 5.89
N ARG A 44 -13.39 4.53 5.17
CA ARG A 44 -14.85 4.29 5.26
C ARG A 44 -15.29 3.78 6.62
N ALA A 45 -14.50 2.89 7.23
CA ALA A 45 -14.84 2.26 8.49
C ALA A 45 -14.73 3.21 9.68
N VAL A 46 -13.75 4.13 9.67
CA VAL A 46 -13.61 5.15 10.73
C VAL A 46 -14.67 6.25 10.61
N GLY A 47 -15.15 6.57 9.40
CA GLY A 47 -16.18 7.59 9.21
C GLY A 47 -15.79 8.94 9.83
N ASP A 48 -16.69 9.52 10.62
CA ASP A 48 -16.49 10.83 11.25
C ASP A 48 -15.75 10.76 12.60
N THR A 49 -15.35 9.56 13.07
CA THR A 49 -14.66 9.44 14.37
C THR A 49 -13.23 9.99 14.33
N HIS A 50 -12.60 9.98 13.15
CA HIS A 50 -11.26 10.51 12.93
C HIS A 50 -11.19 11.26 11.59
N PRO A 51 -10.77 12.53 11.56
CA PRO A 51 -10.73 13.32 10.33
C PRO A 51 -9.61 12.88 9.37
N ASN A 52 -8.57 12.22 9.90
CA ASN A 52 -7.40 11.76 9.15
C ASN A 52 -7.19 10.26 9.34
N CYS A 53 -6.58 9.64 8.33
CA CYS A 53 -6.15 8.24 8.37
C CYS A 53 -4.69 8.16 7.96
N ARG A 54 -3.88 7.38 8.69
CA ARG A 54 -2.47 7.13 8.37
C ARG A 54 -2.28 5.65 8.00
N MET A 55 -1.55 5.41 6.91
CA MET A 55 -1.06 4.08 6.54
C MET A 55 0.46 4.08 6.59
N ALA A 56 1.04 3.01 7.16
CA ALA A 56 2.46 2.77 7.18
C ALA A 56 2.78 1.41 6.53
N TRP A 57 3.89 1.36 5.83
CA TRP A 57 4.39 0.17 5.14
C TRP A 57 5.78 -0.15 5.64
N ILE A 58 5.96 -1.40 6.08
CA ILE A 58 7.28 -1.94 6.39
C ILE A 58 7.92 -2.37 5.07
N LEU A 59 9.14 -1.91 4.85
CA LEU A 59 9.90 -2.11 3.62
C LEU A 59 11.16 -2.91 3.89
N GLU A 60 11.49 -3.76 2.93
CA GLU A 60 12.75 -4.50 2.91
C GLU A 60 13.91 -3.55 2.54
N GLY A 61 14.82 -3.33 3.48
CA GLY A 61 15.86 -2.30 3.38
C GLY A 61 17.17 -2.76 2.77
N ARG A 62 17.46 -4.06 2.63
CA ARG A 62 18.76 -4.58 2.11
C ARG A 62 19.10 -3.96 0.77
N ARG A 63 18.14 -3.90 -0.16
CA ARG A 63 18.35 -3.34 -1.51
C ARG A 63 18.71 -1.85 -1.50
N CYS A 64 18.36 -1.10 -0.46
CA CYS A 64 18.66 0.32 -0.34
C CYS A 64 20.06 0.59 0.21
N ILE A 65 20.66 -0.35 0.95
CA ILE A 65 21.94 -0.16 1.63
C ILE A 65 23.03 -1.15 1.20
N GLN A 66 22.71 -2.06 0.27
CA GLN A 66 23.66 -3.05 -0.20
C GLN A 66 24.88 -2.36 -0.84
N PRO A 67 26.10 -2.65 -0.39
CA PRO A 67 27.31 -2.04 -0.96
C PRO A 67 27.59 -2.53 -2.39
N SER A 68 27.14 -3.74 -2.72
CA SER A 68 27.15 -4.33 -4.04
C SER A 68 25.96 -5.29 -4.18
N GLU A 69 25.64 -5.67 -5.42
CA GLU A 69 24.54 -6.60 -5.70
C GLU A 69 24.75 -7.93 -4.96
N GLY A 70 23.75 -8.35 -4.19
CA GLY A 70 23.73 -9.63 -3.48
C GLY A 70 24.52 -9.66 -2.16
N ALA A 71 25.21 -8.59 -1.78
CA ALA A 71 26.06 -8.54 -0.58
C ALA A 71 25.29 -8.84 0.73
N LEU A 72 23.97 -8.64 0.74
CA LEU A 72 23.13 -8.84 1.92
C LEU A 72 22.08 -9.97 1.75
N ASP A 73 22.18 -10.78 0.69
CA ASP A 73 21.16 -11.81 0.39
C ASP A 73 21.07 -12.89 1.48
N LEU A 74 22.19 -13.19 2.14
CA LEU A 74 22.27 -14.17 3.23
C LEU A 74 22.27 -13.50 4.62
N TYR A 75 22.08 -12.18 4.70
CA TYR A 75 22.05 -11.50 5.99
C TYR A 75 20.81 -11.94 6.79
N MET A 76 21.05 -12.59 7.93
CA MET A 76 20.00 -13.16 8.78
C MET A 76 19.37 -12.16 9.77
N GLY A 77 19.94 -10.96 9.90
CA GLY A 77 19.40 -9.92 10.78
C GLY A 77 18.26 -9.13 10.13
N ASN A 78 17.68 -8.22 10.91
CA ASN A 78 16.63 -7.32 10.43
C ASN A 78 17.24 -6.12 9.70
N VAL A 79 16.86 -5.92 8.44
CA VAL A 79 17.09 -4.68 7.70
C VAL A 79 15.75 -4.21 7.18
N VAL A 80 15.00 -3.55 8.06
CA VAL A 80 13.68 -3.02 7.74
C VAL A 80 13.68 -1.53 7.94
N THR A 81 13.00 -0.82 7.04
CA THR A 81 12.61 0.57 7.24
C THR A 81 11.10 0.65 7.09
N TYR A 82 10.53 1.82 7.34
CA TYR A 82 9.12 2.04 7.05
C TYR A 82 8.93 3.38 6.37
N THR A 83 7.88 3.46 5.55
CA THR A 83 7.34 4.72 5.07
C THR A 83 5.91 4.86 5.55
N SER A 84 5.44 6.09 5.71
CA SER A 84 4.05 6.34 6.11
C SER A 84 3.50 7.54 5.38
N ARG A 85 2.19 7.50 5.11
CA ARG A 85 1.44 8.63 4.56
C ARG A 85 0.19 8.84 5.40
N GLU A 86 -0.12 10.10 5.65
CA GLU A 86 -1.37 10.53 6.28
C GLU A 86 -2.16 11.38 5.29
N ALA A 87 -3.47 11.20 5.28
CA ALA A 87 -4.40 11.95 4.44
C ALA A 87 -5.74 12.11 5.17
N SER A 88 -6.53 13.10 4.77
CA SER A 88 -7.87 13.25 5.32
C SER A 88 -8.79 12.12 4.85
N VAL A 89 -9.76 11.71 5.68
CA VAL A 89 -10.77 10.72 5.29
C VAL A 89 -11.54 11.21 4.06
N ALA A 90 -11.89 12.50 4.04
CA ALA A 90 -12.59 13.12 2.91
C ALA A 90 -11.80 13.01 1.60
N GLU A 91 -10.49 13.26 1.62
CA GLU A 91 -9.59 13.08 0.47
C GLU A 91 -9.56 11.62 0.03
N LEU A 92 -9.30 10.68 0.95
CA LEU A 92 -9.18 9.25 0.64
C LEU A 92 -10.44 8.68 0.00
N LEU A 93 -11.63 9.11 0.45
CA LEU A 93 -12.90 8.66 -0.10
C LEU A 93 -13.12 9.16 -1.52
N ARG A 94 -12.74 10.41 -1.82
CA ARG A 94 -12.93 11.05 -3.13
C ARG A 94 -11.85 10.67 -4.15
N ALA A 95 -10.62 10.46 -3.70
CA ALA A 95 -9.48 10.21 -4.59
C ALA A 95 -9.70 8.94 -5.42
N PRO A 96 -9.42 8.95 -6.74
CA PRO A 96 -9.37 7.71 -7.51
C PRO A 96 -8.26 6.77 -6.99
N LEU A 97 -8.29 5.50 -7.40
CA LEU A 97 -7.20 4.56 -7.06
C LEU A 97 -5.91 4.83 -7.83
N HIS A 98 -6.00 5.50 -8.98
CA HIS A 98 -4.86 6.06 -9.70
C HIS A 98 -4.72 7.55 -9.38
N GLU A 99 -3.52 8.10 -9.46
CA GLU A 99 -3.32 9.56 -9.44
C GLU A 99 -3.84 10.17 -10.76
N ARG A 100 -4.52 11.31 -10.66
CA ARG A 100 -4.85 12.14 -11.83
C ARG A 100 -3.61 12.96 -12.16
N GLU A 101 -3.14 12.89 -13.40
CA GLU A 101 -2.12 13.79 -13.95
C GLU A 101 -2.56 15.26 -13.88
#